data_AF-A0A1Q9NZE5-F1
#
_entry.id   AF-A0A1Q9NZE5-F1
#
_cell.length_a   1.000
_cell.length_b   1.000
_cell.length_c   1.000
_cell.angle_alpha   90.00
_cell.angle_beta   90.00
_cell.angle_gamma   90.00
#
_symmetry.space_group_name_H-M   'P 1'
#
loop_
_entity.id
_entity.type
_entity.pdbx_description
1 polymer ?
#
loop_
_entity_poly.entity_id
_entity_poly.type
_entity_poly.pdbx_seq_one_letter_code
_entity_poly.pdbx_strand_id
1 'polypeptide(L)'
;MKIHPPKSIFLSLMFISFLFNPIINTQASFHTNNQANQIPFPAPYSQNNANLTPHQAQTEPECNFQFEELHRGALKDAIRSIDSPRFVDPTHDMAPEDPRQKVIGITIDGIARAYPYNILSWHEIVNDDFNGNKVSITYCPLTGSGLIYPAGDLNDTQLGVSGLLFENNLVFYECDTGKHWSQMGGFVVKGQQLAGNIDYVESIETTWETWLKLHPDTKVLSTQTQLAASYDRYPYGAYLTDRSIYFPTTFNDNIEPYNLYHEKELTQIIQFDNDVLLLPFEELSKIQVLNHNFVNQDLFTLYVDSEDLAITYYANINGTKLDFTSYEDDNNVFNADVTFDLPLFIDNLENIWNIKGLAISGPLIGTQLKIIPTYNAFWFAATSFYYDASILIVDDSDTSTSVVLSSFSVTPEVQEQGSLQISPFYVIGLVTLAILRYGKRKIEV
;
A
#
# COMPACT_ATOMS: atom_id res chain seq x y z
N MET A 1 -17.01 75.75 -23.91
CA MET A 1 -15.65 76.29 -23.70
C MET A 1 -14.66 75.22 -24.17
N LYS A 2 -13.97 75.50 -25.30
CA LYS A 2 -12.77 74.86 -25.93
C LYS A 2 -12.68 73.31 -25.94
N ILE A 3 -12.96 72.59 -27.03
CA ILE A 3 -12.32 72.44 -28.37
C ILE A 3 -11.17 71.38 -28.42
N HIS A 4 -11.45 70.34 -29.22
CA HIS A 4 -10.72 69.17 -29.77
C HIS A 4 -9.35 69.42 -30.51
N PRO A 5 -8.73 68.45 -31.27
CA PRO A 5 -8.23 67.07 -31.05
C PRO A 5 -6.80 66.91 -31.73
N PRO A 6 -6.44 65.92 -32.62
CA PRO A 6 -6.32 64.43 -32.60
C PRO A 6 -4.88 63.92 -32.94
N LYS A 7 -4.65 62.59 -33.11
CA LYS A 7 -4.08 62.00 -34.37
C LYS A 7 -3.89 60.47 -34.33
N SER A 8 -4.49 59.81 -35.32
CA SER A 8 -4.18 58.49 -35.88
C SER A 8 -3.01 58.56 -36.86
N ILE A 9 -2.25 57.47 -37.03
CA ILE A 9 -1.50 57.18 -38.27
C ILE A 9 -1.76 55.73 -38.70
N PHE A 10 -1.85 55.59 -40.02
CA PHE A 10 -2.33 54.50 -40.88
C PHE A 10 -1.15 53.86 -41.65
N LEU A 11 -1.42 52.72 -42.32
CA LEU A 11 -0.68 52.13 -43.47
C LEU A 11 0.66 51.42 -43.15
N SER A 12 1.11 50.35 -43.84
CA SER A 12 0.63 49.56 -44.99
C SER A 12 1.46 48.27 -45.07
N LEU A 13 0.86 47.20 -45.59
CA LEU A 13 1.57 46.08 -46.23
C LEU A 13 2.35 46.56 -47.46
N MET A 14 3.52 45.97 -47.73
CA MET A 14 3.86 45.46 -49.07
C MET A 14 5.06 44.49 -49.09
N PHE A 15 4.87 43.44 -49.88
CA PHE A 15 5.78 42.40 -50.34
C PHE A 15 7.08 42.92 -50.99
N ILE A 16 8.19 42.23 -50.77
CA ILE A 16 9.18 41.92 -51.84
C ILE A 16 9.71 40.49 -51.66
N SER A 17 9.41 39.67 -52.65
CA SER A 17 9.98 38.35 -52.94
C SER A 17 11.34 38.45 -53.63
N PHE A 18 12.31 37.62 -53.25
CA PHE A 18 13.33 37.11 -54.19
C PHE A 18 13.65 35.64 -53.92
N LEU A 19 13.64 34.89 -55.02
CA LEU A 19 13.89 33.47 -55.20
C LEU A 19 15.40 33.18 -55.26
N PHE A 20 15.87 32.08 -54.66
CA PHE A 20 16.36 30.86 -55.34
C PHE A 20 17.25 30.00 -54.41
N ASN A 21 16.85 28.72 -54.32
CA ASN A 21 17.49 27.49 -53.81
C ASN A 21 18.88 27.18 -54.39
N PRO A 22 19.56 26.05 -54.03
CA PRO A 22 19.54 25.25 -52.79
C PRO A 22 20.96 24.82 -52.34
N ILE A 23 21.16 24.44 -51.07
CA ILE A 23 22.15 23.39 -50.73
C ILE A 23 21.49 22.40 -49.77
N ILE A 24 21.46 21.17 -50.24
CA ILE A 24 20.94 19.96 -49.62
C ILE A 24 21.87 19.56 -48.47
N ASN A 25 21.30 19.24 -47.30
CA ASN A 25 21.69 18.04 -46.55
C ASN A 25 20.64 17.69 -45.49
N THR A 26 19.84 16.68 -45.86
CA THR A 26 19.27 15.63 -44.98
C THR A 26 18.77 16.07 -43.61
N GLN A 27 17.54 16.57 -43.54
CA GLN A 27 16.70 16.33 -42.38
C GLN A 27 16.21 14.88 -42.46
N ALA A 28 16.74 14.03 -41.59
CA ALA A 28 16.03 12.83 -41.18
C ALA A 28 14.75 13.30 -40.47
N SER A 29 13.62 13.01 -41.09
CA SER A 29 12.32 13.09 -40.44
C SER A 29 12.35 12.25 -39.18
N PHE A 30 12.27 12.90 -38.01
CA PHE A 30 11.83 12.23 -36.78
C PHE A 30 10.37 11.84 -36.99
N HIS A 31 10.15 10.64 -37.52
CA HIS A 31 8.92 9.92 -37.27
C HIS A 31 8.84 9.74 -35.75
N THR A 32 7.93 10.48 -35.13
CA THR A 32 7.41 10.12 -33.82
C THR A 32 6.70 8.78 -33.98
N ASN A 33 7.45 7.69 -33.85
CA ASN A 33 6.87 6.41 -33.53
C ASN A 33 6.30 6.54 -32.11
N ASN A 34 5.07 7.02 -32.03
CA ASN A 34 4.15 6.70 -30.94
C ASN A 34 3.84 5.20 -31.03
N GLN A 35 4.84 4.38 -30.75
CA GLN A 35 4.58 3.10 -30.12
C GLN A 35 4.73 3.39 -28.63
N ALA A 36 3.59 3.74 -28.03
CA ALA A 36 3.40 3.43 -26.62
C ALA A 36 3.73 1.93 -26.51
N ASN A 37 4.90 1.63 -25.93
CA ASN A 37 5.14 0.30 -25.39
C ASN A 37 4.04 0.13 -24.35
N GLN A 38 2.99 -0.57 -24.77
CA GLN A 38 1.98 -1.09 -23.86
C GLN A 38 2.76 -1.93 -22.86
N ILE A 39 2.92 -1.42 -21.65
CA ILE A 39 3.28 -2.24 -20.50
C ILE A 39 2.11 -3.21 -20.39
N PRO A 40 2.28 -4.50 -20.71
CA PRO A 40 1.24 -5.47 -20.41
C PRO A 40 1.11 -5.47 -18.89
N PHE A 41 -0.11 -5.66 -18.38
CA PHE A 41 -0.30 -6.12 -16.99
C PHE A 41 0.84 -7.06 -16.62
N PRO A 42 1.53 -6.87 -15.48
CA PRO A 42 2.30 -7.98 -14.95
C PRO A 42 1.31 -9.15 -14.88
N ALA A 43 1.59 -10.20 -15.65
CA ALA A 43 0.77 -11.40 -15.61
C ALA A 43 0.64 -11.77 -14.13
N PRO A 44 -0.58 -12.09 -13.62
CA PRO A 44 -0.71 -12.62 -12.28
C PRO A 44 0.27 -13.78 -12.20
N TYR A 45 1.27 -13.63 -11.32
CA TYR A 45 2.21 -14.69 -11.07
C TYR A 45 1.37 -15.80 -10.46
N SER A 46 1.02 -16.80 -11.27
CA SER A 46 0.30 -17.98 -10.80
C SER A 46 1.20 -18.70 -9.80
N GLN A 47 0.96 -18.44 -8.52
CA GLN A 47 1.62 -19.11 -7.41
C GLN A 47 0.71 -20.22 -6.91
N ASN A 48 1.21 -21.45 -6.96
CA ASN A 48 0.57 -22.57 -6.28
C ASN A 48 0.95 -22.46 -4.79
N ASN A 49 0.27 -21.57 -4.07
CA ASN A 49 0.42 -21.42 -2.62
C ASN A 49 -0.14 -22.69 -1.95
N ALA A 50 0.76 -23.59 -1.57
CA ALA A 50 0.41 -24.81 -0.88
C ALA A 50 0.14 -24.50 0.59
N ASN A 51 -1.15 -24.28 0.88
CA ASN A 51 -1.86 -24.42 2.15
C ASN A 51 -1.01 -24.29 3.44
N LEU A 52 -1.15 -23.16 4.14
CA LEU A 52 -1.10 -23.18 5.60
C LEU A 52 -2.08 -24.26 6.07
N THR A 53 -1.59 -25.41 6.54
CA THR A 53 -2.44 -26.51 6.99
C THR A 53 -3.06 -26.14 8.33
N PRO A 54 -4.38 -25.90 8.42
CA PRO A 54 -5.03 -25.62 9.70
C PRO A 54 -4.93 -26.86 10.60
N HIS A 55 -4.74 -26.66 11.91
CA HIS A 55 -4.81 -27.72 12.90
C HIS A 55 -6.16 -28.44 12.78
N GLN A 56 -6.15 -29.66 12.22
CA GLN A 56 -7.37 -30.44 12.00
C GLN A 56 -7.95 -30.95 13.33
N ALA A 57 -9.03 -30.34 13.79
CA ALA A 57 -9.99 -30.99 14.70
C ALA A 57 -11.41 -30.38 14.63
N GLN A 58 -12.33 -31.11 13.97
CA GLN A 58 -13.80 -31.00 13.94
C GLN A 58 -14.47 -29.73 13.35
N THR A 59 -14.65 -29.75 12.03
CA THR A 59 -15.26 -28.69 11.20
C THR A 59 -16.79 -28.70 11.21
N GLU A 60 -17.41 -27.54 11.47
CA GLU A 60 -18.69 -27.20 10.83
C GLU A 60 -18.43 -27.15 9.30
N PRO A 61 -19.29 -27.75 8.45
CA PRO A 61 -18.99 -27.98 7.04
C PRO A 61 -18.81 -26.71 6.17
N GLU A 62 -19.00 -25.51 6.73
CA GLU A 62 -18.84 -24.23 6.05
C GLU A 62 -17.62 -23.40 6.51
N CYS A 63 -16.83 -23.84 7.51
CA CYS A 63 -15.69 -23.09 8.05
C CYS A 63 -14.37 -23.86 7.92
N ASN A 64 -13.28 -23.15 7.59
CA ASN A 64 -11.92 -23.72 7.54
C ASN A 64 -11.23 -23.79 8.91
N PHE A 65 -11.79 -23.10 9.89
CA PHE A 65 -11.28 -22.95 11.25
C PHE A 65 -12.35 -23.34 12.26
N GLN A 66 -11.95 -23.61 13.50
CA GLN A 66 -12.90 -23.66 14.61
C GLN A 66 -13.58 -22.29 14.73
N PHE A 67 -14.90 -22.24 14.93
CA PHE A 67 -15.60 -20.94 15.05
C PHE A 67 -15.08 -20.14 16.26
N GLU A 68 -14.49 -20.83 17.25
CA GLU A 68 -13.80 -20.23 18.40
C GLU A 68 -12.59 -19.36 18.04
N GLU A 69 -11.98 -19.53 16.86
CA GLU A 69 -10.83 -18.73 16.37
C GLU A 69 -11.26 -17.45 15.65
N LEU A 70 -12.56 -17.26 15.40
CA LEU A 70 -13.10 -16.05 14.79
C LEU A 70 -13.77 -15.15 15.82
N HIS A 71 -13.31 -13.91 15.88
CA HIS A 71 -13.86 -12.91 16.78
C HIS A 71 -14.78 -11.95 16.04
N ARG A 72 -15.86 -11.52 16.68
CA ARG A 72 -16.77 -10.52 16.12
C ARG A 72 -16.48 -9.15 16.71
N GLY A 73 -15.84 -8.30 15.92
CA GLY A 73 -15.62 -6.89 16.28
C GLY A 73 -16.82 -5.99 15.98
N ALA A 74 -17.56 -6.29 14.92
CA ALA A 74 -18.73 -5.53 14.50
C ALA A 74 -19.84 -6.43 13.91
N LEU A 75 -21.05 -5.88 13.76
CA LEU A 75 -22.06 -6.52 12.94
C LEU A 75 -21.63 -6.47 11.47
N LYS A 76 -22.03 -7.47 10.68
CA LYS A 76 -21.83 -7.45 9.23
C LYS A 76 -22.33 -6.12 8.63
N ASP A 77 -21.51 -5.50 7.79
CA ASP A 77 -21.76 -4.20 7.15
C ASP A 77 -22.00 -3.02 8.12
N ALA A 78 -21.63 -3.14 9.40
CA ALA A 78 -21.66 -2.00 10.33
C ALA A 78 -20.58 -0.97 10.01
N ILE A 79 -19.41 -1.45 9.58
CA ILE A 79 -18.38 -0.70 8.88
C ILE A 79 -18.73 -0.83 7.40
N ARG A 80 -18.98 0.29 6.71
CA ARG A 80 -19.47 0.26 5.33
C ARG A 80 -18.31 0.37 4.38
N SER A 81 -18.21 -0.54 3.41
CA SER A 81 -17.33 -0.36 2.26
C SER A 81 -17.75 0.88 1.45
N ILE A 82 -16.82 1.39 0.64
CA ILE A 82 -17.08 2.41 -0.38
C ILE A 82 -17.15 1.69 -1.73
N ASP A 83 -18.36 1.52 -2.26
CA ASP A 83 -18.58 0.76 -3.51
C ASP A 83 -18.71 1.63 -4.76
N SER A 84 -18.67 2.96 -4.57
CA SER A 84 -18.72 3.96 -5.63
C SER A 84 -17.86 5.14 -5.21
N PRO A 85 -16.52 4.96 -5.17
CA PRO A 85 -15.61 5.98 -4.71
C PRO A 85 -15.69 7.23 -5.58
N ARG A 86 -15.51 8.39 -4.94
CA ARG A 86 -15.41 9.68 -5.61
C ARG A 86 -13.99 10.18 -5.44
N PHE A 87 -13.40 10.62 -6.53
CA PHE A 87 -12.04 11.11 -6.54
C PHE A 87 -12.01 12.58 -6.89
N VAL A 88 -11.11 13.32 -6.23
CA VAL A 88 -10.88 14.75 -6.46
C VAL A 88 -9.43 15.00 -6.82
N ASP A 89 -9.18 16.18 -7.41
CA ASP A 89 -7.83 16.69 -7.61
C ASP A 89 -7.13 17.01 -6.28
N PRO A 90 -5.79 16.94 -6.22
CA PRO A 90 -5.03 17.26 -5.02
C PRO A 90 -5.30 18.64 -4.43
N THR A 91 -5.69 19.61 -5.26
CA THR A 91 -5.96 21.00 -4.85
C THR A 91 -7.38 21.23 -4.36
N HIS A 92 -8.23 20.20 -4.30
CA HIS A 92 -9.62 20.32 -3.90
C HIS A 92 -9.75 20.29 -2.37
N ASP A 93 -10.67 21.06 -1.78
CA ASP A 93 -10.97 21.10 -0.34
C ASP A 93 -11.41 19.76 0.31
N MET A 94 -11.49 18.68 -0.48
CA MET A 94 -11.84 17.33 -0.01
C MET A 94 -10.66 16.35 -0.12
N ALA A 95 -9.51 16.84 -0.59
CA ALA A 95 -8.22 16.15 -0.50
C ALA A 95 -7.64 16.30 0.91
N PRO A 96 -6.66 15.48 1.31
CA PRO A 96 -5.97 15.65 2.58
C PRO A 96 -5.30 17.03 2.68
N GLU A 97 -5.60 17.76 3.76
CA GLU A 97 -4.95 19.04 4.07
C GLU A 97 -3.59 18.85 4.76
N ASP A 98 -3.46 17.81 5.58
CA ASP A 98 -2.21 17.47 6.27
C ASP A 98 -1.25 16.76 5.29
N PRO A 99 -0.08 17.35 4.95
CA PRO A 99 0.92 16.71 4.09
C PRO A 99 1.41 15.37 4.65
N ARG A 100 1.33 15.18 5.97
CA ARG A 100 1.79 14.00 6.70
C ARG A 100 0.72 12.90 6.79
N GLN A 101 -0.50 13.15 6.33
CA GLN A 101 -1.55 12.13 6.28
C GLN A 101 -1.05 10.90 5.52
N LYS A 102 -1.03 9.73 6.16
CA LYS A 102 -0.69 8.48 5.48
C LYS A 102 -1.75 8.13 4.42
N VAL A 103 -1.28 7.64 3.28
CA VAL A 103 -2.08 7.17 2.16
C VAL A 103 -1.56 5.82 1.67
N ILE A 104 -2.48 4.99 1.18
CA ILE A 104 -2.12 3.89 0.28
C ILE A 104 -2.19 4.46 -1.14
N GLY A 105 -1.10 4.38 -1.88
CA GLY A 105 -0.99 4.78 -3.28
C GLY A 105 -0.97 3.58 -4.21
N ILE A 106 -1.72 3.66 -5.31
CA ILE A 106 -1.82 2.59 -6.31
C ILE A 106 -1.69 3.20 -7.70
N THR A 107 -0.93 2.54 -8.57
CA THR A 107 -0.88 2.87 -10.01
C THR A 107 -1.26 1.63 -10.82
N ILE A 108 -2.31 1.74 -11.64
CA ILE A 108 -2.73 0.69 -12.58
C ILE A 108 -2.91 1.34 -13.95
N ASP A 109 -2.25 0.81 -14.97
CA ASP A 109 -2.28 1.33 -16.35
C ASP A 109 -2.03 2.84 -16.47
N GLY A 110 -1.11 3.36 -15.66
CA GLY A 110 -0.75 4.79 -15.62
C GLY A 110 -1.75 5.69 -14.88
N ILE A 111 -2.84 5.14 -14.34
CA ILE A 111 -3.77 5.87 -13.48
C ILE A 111 -3.31 5.72 -12.04
N ALA A 112 -2.89 6.84 -11.43
CA ALA A 112 -2.45 6.88 -10.04
C ALA A 112 -3.59 7.37 -9.13
N ARG A 113 -3.90 6.62 -8.06
CA ARG A 113 -4.88 7.02 -7.03
C ARG A 113 -4.32 6.87 -5.62
N ALA A 114 -4.75 7.77 -4.74
CA ALA A 114 -4.43 7.73 -3.30
C ALA A 114 -5.67 7.47 -2.44
N TYR A 115 -5.49 6.69 -1.38
CA TYR A 115 -6.51 6.31 -0.41
C TYR A 115 -6.06 6.70 1.00
N PRO A 116 -6.57 7.81 1.56
CA PRO A 116 -6.17 8.30 2.88
C PRO A 116 -6.54 7.34 4.02
N TYR A 117 -5.60 7.11 4.94
CA TYR A 117 -5.80 6.21 6.10
C TYR A 117 -6.94 6.66 6.99
N ASN A 118 -7.16 7.98 7.09
CA ASN A 118 -8.24 8.54 7.87
C ASN A 118 -9.63 8.21 7.28
N ILE A 119 -9.76 7.96 5.98
CA ILE A 119 -11.00 7.44 5.37
C ILE A 119 -11.01 5.91 5.51
N LEU A 120 -9.90 5.25 5.20
CA LEU A 120 -9.78 3.79 5.24
C LEU A 120 -10.03 3.23 6.65
N SER A 121 -9.64 3.92 7.71
CA SER A 121 -9.91 3.51 9.10
C SER A 121 -11.41 3.47 9.45
N TRP A 122 -12.27 4.15 8.69
CA TRP A 122 -13.72 4.15 8.91
C TRP A 122 -14.47 3.20 8.00
N HIS A 123 -13.87 2.82 6.88
CA HIS A 123 -14.53 2.09 5.81
C HIS A 123 -13.96 0.69 5.59
N GLU A 124 -12.69 0.50 5.94
CA GLU A 124 -11.85 -0.70 5.80
C GLU A 124 -11.72 -1.24 4.37
N ILE A 125 -12.68 -0.99 3.47
CA ILE A 125 -12.71 -1.48 2.09
C ILE A 125 -13.21 -0.38 1.14
N VAL A 126 -12.51 -0.20 0.02
CA VAL A 126 -12.93 0.61 -1.13
C VAL A 126 -12.89 -0.27 -2.38
N ASN A 127 -14.04 -0.46 -3.02
CA ASN A 127 -14.14 -1.16 -4.30
C ASN A 127 -14.02 -0.13 -5.42
N ASP A 128 -12.91 -0.18 -6.17
CA ASP A 128 -12.58 0.80 -7.19
C ASP A 128 -12.40 0.17 -8.58
N ASP A 129 -12.48 1.00 -9.61
CA ASP A 129 -12.39 0.63 -11.01
C ASP A 129 -11.40 1.54 -11.76
N PHE A 130 -10.30 0.95 -12.21
CA PHE A 130 -9.27 1.59 -13.04
C PHE A 130 -9.52 1.27 -14.52
N ASN A 131 -10.58 1.85 -15.10
CA ASN A 131 -10.96 1.69 -16.52
C ASN A 131 -11.21 0.23 -16.97
N GLY A 132 -11.91 -0.55 -16.15
CA GLY A 132 -12.21 -1.97 -16.35
C GLY A 132 -11.40 -2.88 -15.42
N ASN A 133 -10.31 -2.37 -14.84
CA ASN A 133 -9.50 -3.10 -13.87
C ASN A 133 -10.05 -2.87 -12.47
N LYS A 134 -10.98 -3.74 -12.07
CA LYS A 134 -11.59 -3.68 -10.75
C LYS A 134 -10.64 -4.19 -9.68
N VAL A 135 -10.55 -3.44 -8.59
CA VAL A 135 -9.73 -3.79 -7.42
C VAL A 135 -10.47 -3.43 -6.13
N SER A 136 -10.14 -4.13 -5.06
CA SER A 136 -10.60 -3.82 -3.71
C SER A 136 -9.41 -3.43 -2.84
N ILE A 137 -9.39 -2.19 -2.39
CA ILE A 137 -8.40 -1.65 -1.46
C ILE A 137 -8.90 -1.96 -0.07
N THR A 138 -8.13 -2.72 0.71
CA THR A 138 -8.49 -3.13 2.06
C THR A 138 -7.48 -2.56 3.05
N TYR A 139 -7.94 -2.10 4.21
CA TYR A 139 -7.09 -1.62 5.29
C TYR A 139 -7.67 -2.05 6.64
N CYS A 140 -6.87 -2.76 7.43
CA CYS A 140 -7.24 -3.15 8.78
C CYS A 140 -6.53 -2.22 9.79
N PRO A 141 -7.25 -1.28 10.43
CA PRO A 141 -6.66 -0.37 11.42
C PRO A 141 -6.21 -1.07 12.71
N LEU A 142 -6.69 -2.30 12.96
CA LEU A 142 -6.25 -3.11 14.11
C LEU A 142 -4.88 -3.74 13.89
N THR A 143 -4.52 -4.05 12.64
CA THR A 143 -3.24 -4.69 12.31
C THR A 143 -2.34 -3.78 11.47
N GLY A 144 -2.77 -2.56 11.16
CA GLY A 144 -2.02 -1.61 10.35
C GLY A 144 -1.83 -2.05 8.90
N SER A 145 -2.65 -2.99 8.40
CA SER A 145 -2.37 -3.71 7.15
C SER A 145 -3.20 -3.26 5.96
N GLY A 146 -2.54 -2.75 4.92
CA GLY A 146 -3.11 -2.35 3.64
C GLY A 146 -2.85 -3.37 2.53
N LEU A 147 -3.90 -3.99 1.97
CA LEU A 147 -3.78 -4.97 0.89
C LEU A 147 -4.78 -4.71 -0.22
N ILE A 148 -4.37 -4.93 -1.47
CA ILE A 148 -5.16 -4.59 -2.67
C ILE A 148 -5.40 -5.87 -3.44
N TYR A 149 -6.66 -6.26 -3.59
CA TYR A 149 -7.04 -7.48 -4.31
C TYR A 149 -7.65 -7.16 -5.67
N PRO A 150 -7.13 -7.75 -6.76
CA PRO A 150 -7.81 -7.73 -8.06
C PRO A 150 -9.16 -8.45 -7.97
N ALA A 151 -10.21 -7.85 -8.52
CA ALA A 151 -11.52 -8.50 -8.53
C ALA A 151 -11.53 -9.77 -9.41
N GLY A 152 -10.64 -9.86 -10.41
CA GLY A 152 -10.52 -11.04 -11.28
C GLY A 152 -10.26 -12.34 -10.53
N ASP A 153 -9.52 -12.28 -9.42
CA ASP A 153 -9.25 -13.44 -8.55
C ASP A 153 -10.42 -13.77 -7.62
N LEU A 154 -11.40 -12.87 -7.55
CA LEU A 154 -12.59 -12.92 -6.71
C LEU A 154 -13.88 -13.04 -7.55
N ASN A 155 -13.82 -13.59 -8.77
CA ASN A 155 -14.96 -13.70 -9.69
C ASN A 155 -15.63 -12.36 -10.05
N ASP A 156 -14.85 -11.29 -10.13
CA ASP A 156 -15.29 -9.90 -10.39
C ASP A 156 -16.28 -9.32 -9.36
N THR A 157 -16.37 -9.94 -8.17
CA THR A 157 -17.23 -9.46 -7.07
C THR A 157 -16.65 -8.23 -6.38
N GLN A 158 -17.53 -7.42 -5.78
CA GLN A 158 -17.14 -6.46 -4.75
C GLN A 158 -16.90 -7.17 -3.41
N LEU A 159 -16.09 -6.54 -2.57
CA LEU A 159 -15.84 -6.98 -1.21
C LEU A 159 -16.61 -6.13 -0.19
N GLY A 160 -17.14 -6.77 0.84
CA GLY A 160 -17.78 -6.13 1.98
C GLY A 160 -17.13 -6.48 3.31
N VAL A 161 -17.38 -5.66 4.34
CA VAL A 161 -16.83 -5.87 5.69
C VAL A 161 -17.73 -6.83 6.48
N SER A 162 -17.18 -7.98 6.88
CA SER A 162 -17.98 -9.00 7.59
C SER A 162 -18.18 -8.70 9.09
N GLY A 163 -17.32 -7.84 9.63
CA GLY A 163 -17.20 -7.58 11.07
C GLY A 163 -16.59 -8.74 11.87
N LEU A 164 -16.12 -9.79 11.20
CA LEU A 164 -15.31 -10.86 11.77
C LEU A 164 -13.83 -10.51 11.69
N LEU A 165 -13.07 -11.08 12.61
CA LEU A 165 -11.63 -10.94 12.74
C LEU A 165 -11.02 -12.32 12.93
N PHE A 166 -9.86 -12.54 12.32
CA PHE A 166 -8.97 -13.68 12.55
C PHE A 166 -7.62 -13.10 12.94
N GLU A 167 -7.07 -13.47 14.11
CA GLU A 167 -5.84 -12.87 14.65
C GLU A 167 -5.86 -11.32 14.65
N ASN A 168 -6.97 -10.73 15.12
CA ASN A 168 -7.28 -9.28 15.08
C ASN A 168 -7.36 -8.65 13.67
N ASN A 169 -7.09 -9.40 12.61
CA ASN A 169 -7.08 -8.90 11.25
C ASN A 169 -8.45 -9.03 10.57
N LEU A 170 -8.73 -8.12 9.64
CA LEU A 170 -9.97 -8.02 8.89
C LEU A 170 -10.28 -9.36 8.17
N VAL A 171 -11.49 -9.88 8.40
CA VAL A 171 -12.10 -10.88 7.53
C VAL A 171 -13.14 -10.19 6.66
N PHE A 172 -12.93 -10.14 5.35
CA PHE A 172 -13.92 -9.60 4.40
C PHE A 172 -14.76 -10.70 3.78
N TYR A 173 -15.82 -10.33 3.05
CA TYR A 173 -16.63 -11.28 2.31
C TYR A 173 -16.88 -10.82 0.86
N GLU A 174 -16.98 -11.79 -0.05
CA GLU A 174 -17.43 -11.58 -1.43
C GLU A 174 -18.94 -11.30 -1.46
N CYS A 175 -19.37 -10.18 -2.03
CA CYS A 175 -20.79 -9.81 -2.10
C CYS A 175 -21.64 -10.84 -2.87
N ASP A 176 -21.12 -11.41 -3.95
CA ASP A 176 -21.89 -12.31 -4.82
C ASP A 176 -22.02 -13.73 -4.24
N THR A 177 -20.96 -14.26 -3.61
CA THR A 177 -20.93 -15.65 -3.11
C THR A 177 -21.11 -15.77 -1.61
N GLY A 178 -20.86 -14.70 -0.85
CA GLY A 178 -20.81 -14.71 0.61
C GLY A 178 -19.59 -15.42 1.19
N LYS A 179 -18.61 -15.81 0.37
CA LYS A 179 -17.35 -16.41 0.82
C LYS A 179 -16.53 -15.40 1.62
N HIS A 180 -15.98 -15.81 2.75
CA HIS A 180 -15.18 -14.98 3.64
C HIS A 180 -13.71 -15.31 3.50
N TRP A 181 -12.87 -14.29 3.54
CA TRP A 181 -11.44 -14.38 3.33
C TRP A 181 -10.68 -13.66 4.44
N SER A 182 -9.57 -14.25 4.84
CA SER A 182 -8.57 -13.60 5.68
C SER A 182 -7.84 -12.55 4.83
N GLN A 183 -7.76 -11.30 5.29
CA GLN A 183 -7.06 -10.24 4.56
C GLN A 183 -5.56 -10.59 4.49
N MET A 184 -4.81 -10.53 5.59
CA MET A 184 -3.37 -10.84 5.56
C MET A 184 -3.07 -12.27 5.09
N GLY A 185 -3.89 -13.25 5.49
CA GLY A 185 -3.64 -14.66 5.17
C GLY A 185 -3.95 -15.06 3.73
N GLY A 186 -4.79 -14.31 3.02
CA GLY A 186 -5.16 -14.61 1.62
C GLY A 186 -5.89 -15.93 1.40
N PHE A 187 -6.40 -16.59 2.46
CA PHE A 187 -7.11 -17.87 2.37
C PHE A 187 -8.60 -17.73 2.74
N VAL A 188 -9.41 -18.70 2.30
CA VAL A 188 -10.83 -18.79 2.65
C VAL A 188 -10.98 -19.12 4.13
N VAL A 189 -11.75 -18.31 4.85
CA VAL A 189 -12.09 -18.54 6.26
C VAL A 189 -13.41 -19.30 6.39
N LYS A 190 -14.42 -18.91 5.60
CA LYS A 190 -15.77 -19.47 5.64
C LYS A 190 -16.42 -19.44 4.26
N GLY A 191 -17.06 -20.52 3.84
CA GLY A 191 -17.84 -20.57 2.60
C GLY A 191 -18.13 -22.01 2.13
N GLN A 192 -18.95 -22.14 1.09
CA GLN A 192 -19.32 -23.43 0.51
C GLN A 192 -18.11 -24.19 -0.10
N GLN A 193 -17.09 -23.44 -0.54
CA GLN A 193 -15.81 -23.96 -0.99
C GLN A 193 -14.71 -23.33 -0.16
N LEU A 194 -13.99 -24.19 0.54
CA LEU A 194 -12.95 -23.83 1.50
C LEU A 194 -11.53 -23.82 0.88
N ALA A 195 -11.40 -24.25 -0.37
CA ALA A 195 -10.15 -24.08 -1.12
C ALA A 195 -10.15 -22.71 -1.83
N GLY A 196 -9.00 -22.07 -1.85
CA GLY A 196 -8.76 -20.82 -2.55
C GLY A 196 -7.69 -19.99 -1.87
N ASN A 197 -6.84 -19.37 -2.68
CA ASN A 197 -5.92 -18.32 -2.27
C ASN A 197 -6.17 -17.10 -3.15
N ILE A 198 -5.85 -15.91 -2.64
CA ILE A 198 -5.95 -14.65 -3.38
C ILE A 198 -4.63 -13.91 -3.28
N ASP A 199 -4.17 -13.41 -4.42
CA ASP A 199 -2.96 -12.62 -4.50
C ASP A 199 -3.29 -11.14 -4.36
N TYR A 200 -2.39 -10.39 -3.74
CA TYR A 200 -2.47 -8.95 -3.66
C TYR A 200 -1.50 -8.30 -4.66
N VAL A 201 -1.81 -7.08 -5.06
CA VAL A 201 -0.97 -6.31 -6.00
C VAL A 201 -0.15 -5.24 -5.29
N GLU A 202 0.81 -4.69 -6.04
CA GLU A 202 1.67 -3.61 -5.60
C GLU A 202 0.88 -2.40 -5.07
N SER A 203 1.31 -1.89 -3.93
CA SER A 203 0.87 -0.62 -3.39
C SER A 203 2.03 0.06 -2.65
N ILE A 204 1.95 1.38 -2.53
CA ILE A 204 2.94 2.19 -1.80
C ILE A 204 2.24 2.85 -0.62
N GLU A 205 2.68 2.56 0.59
CA GLU A 205 2.21 3.23 1.79
C GLU A 205 3.19 4.36 2.16
N THR A 206 2.75 5.61 2.07
CA THR A 206 3.60 6.78 2.34
C THR A 206 2.78 7.97 2.82
N THR A 207 3.42 9.12 3.02
CA THR A 207 2.74 10.38 3.33
C THR A 207 2.07 10.95 2.07
N TRP A 208 1.02 11.74 2.27
CA TRP A 208 0.33 12.40 1.17
C TRP A 208 1.28 13.29 0.35
N GLU A 209 2.17 14.02 1.01
CA GLU A 209 3.19 14.84 0.37
C GLU A 209 4.11 14.02 -0.54
N THR A 210 4.64 12.90 -0.03
CA THR A 210 5.55 12.05 -0.81
C THR A 210 4.83 11.40 -1.98
N TRP A 211 3.60 10.92 -1.78
CA TRP A 211 2.80 10.40 -2.89
C TRP A 211 2.56 11.44 -3.99
N LEU A 212 2.27 12.70 -3.61
CA LEU A 212 2.08 13.79 -4.57
C LEU A 212 3.34 14.14 -5.35
N LYS A 213 4.51 14.11 -4.70
CA LYS A 213 5.80 14.29 -5.39
C LYS A 213 6.00 13.20 -6.45
N LEU A 214 5.66 11.96 -6.13
CA LEU A 214 5.80 10.81 -7.03
C LEU A 214 4.74 10.81 -8.15
N HIS A 215 3.52 11.28 -7.86
CA HIS A 215 2.36 11.22 -8.76
C HIS A 215 1.57 12.54 -8.73
N PRO A 216 2.08 13.63 -9.34
CA PRO A 216 1.44 14.95 -9.28
C PRO A 216 0.05 14.99 -9.94
N ASP A 217 -0.19 14.13 -10.93
CA ASP A 217 -1.48 14.00 -11.63
C ASP A 217 -2.45 13.02 -10.93
N THR A 218 -2.11 12.52 -9.73
CA THR A 218 -2.95 11.56 -9.00
C THR A 218 -4.31 12.16 -8.67
N LYS A 219 -5.32 11.28 -8.53
CA LYS A 219 -6.56 11.65 -7.85
C LYS A 219 -6.61 11.01 -6.48
N VAL A 220 -7.22 11.68 -5.51
CA VAL A 220 -7.34 11.19 -4.14
C VAL A 220 -8.80 10.91 -3.79
N LEU A 221 -9.03 9.84 -3.02
CA LEU A 221 -10.35 9.49 -2.51
C LEU A 221 -10.90 10.65 -1.67
N SER A 222 -12.09 11.11 -2.06
CA SER A 222 -12.77 12.23 -1.43
C SER A 222 -13.39 11.82 -0.08
N THR A 223 -13.39 12.76 0.86
CA THR A 223 -14.18 12.68 2.09
C THR A 223 -15.71 12.68 1.84
N GLN A 224 -16.16 12.92 0.61
CA GLN A 224 -17.57 12.79 0.24
C GLN A 224 -17.96 11.32 0.03
N THR A 225 -18.23 10.61 1.12
CA THR A 225 -18.67 9.21 1.11
C THR A 225 -20.16 9.08 1.43
N GLN A 226 -20.64 7.84 1.55
CA GLN A 226 -22.00 7.52 2.00
C GLN A 226 -22.22 7.77 3.50
N LEU A 227 -21.14 7.98 4.26
CA LEU A 227 -21.17 8.24 5.70
C LEU A 227 -21.02 9.75 5.96
N ALA A 228 -21.92 10.32 6.76
CA ALA A 228 -21.77 11.69 7.24
C ALA A 228 -20.86 11.72 8.48
N ALA A 229 -19.57 11.39 8.31
CA ALA A 229 -18.55 11.43 9.35
C ALA A 229 -17.53 12.56 9.09
N SER A 230 -16.86 13.02 10.15
CA SER A 230 -15.61 13.78 10.05
C SER A 230 -14.47 12.76 10.13
N TYR A 231 -13.67 12.69 9.07
CA TYR A 231 -12.53 11.78 8.98
C TYR A 231 -11.30 12.29 9.75
N ASP A 232 -11.33 13.51 10.27
CA ASP A 232 -10.23 14.08 11.07
C ASP A 232 -10.05 13.37 12.42
N ARG A 233 -11.02 12.54 12.80
CA ARG A 233 -10.98 11.75 14.03
C ARG A 233 -10.69 10.28 13.74
N TYR A 234 -9.62 9.77 14.33
CA TYR A 234 -9.34 8.34 14.31
C TYR A 234 -10.41 7.54 15.10
N PRO A 235 -11.06 6.53 14.50
CA PRO A 235 -12.21 5.86 15.13
C PRO A 235 -11.84 4.92 16.28
N TYR A 236 -10.58 4.48 16.39
CA TYR A 236 -10.12 3.54 17.42
C TYR A 236 -9.40 4.24 18.61
N GLY A 237 -9.65 5.53 18.83
CA GLY A 237 -9.19 6.23 20.02
C GLY A 237 -7.66 6.25 20.19
N ALA A 238 -7.16 5.79 21.32
CA ALA A 238 -5.72 5.76 21.63
C ALA A 238 -4.99 4.53 21.06
N TYR A 239 -5.69 3.66 20.32
CA TYR A 239 -5.18 2.36 19.91
C TYR A 239 -3.82 2.42 19.22
N LEU A 240 -3.58 3.37 18.31
CA LEU A 240 -2.28 3.47 17.61
C LEU A 240 -1.09 3.76 18.55
N THR A 241 -1.35 4.34 19.72
CA THR A 241 -0.33 4.84 20.64
C THR A 241 -0.21 4.04 21.95
N ASP A 242 -1.15 3.14 22.22
CA ASP A 242 -1.10 2.27 23.39
C ASP A 242 -0.62 0.85 23.01
N ARG A 243 -0.42 -0.01 24.01
CA ARG A 243 -0.01 -1.41 23.84
C ARG A 243 -1.18 -2.39 23.76
N SER A 244 -2.41 -1.90 23.70
CA SER A 244 -3.58 -2.79 23.74
C SER A 244 -3.74 -3.56 22.42
N ILE A 245 -4.18 -4.81 22.52
CA ILE A 245 -4.65 -5.64 21.41
C ILE A 245 -6.09 -6.00 21.76
N TYR A 246 -7.06 -5.56 20.93
CA TYR A 246 -8.47 -5.53 21.30
C TYR A 246 -9.16 -6.89 21.31
N PHE A 247 -8.63 -7.86 20.56
CA PHE A 247 -9.18 -9.20 20.48
C PHE A 247 -8.13 -10.24 20.85
N PRO A 248 -8.54 -11.46 21.26
CA PRO A 248 -7.61 -12.55 21.45
C PRO A 248 -6.78 -12.82 20.19
N THR A 249 -5.56 -13.27 20.42
CA THR A 249 -4.55 -13.55 19.40
C THR A 249 -3.55 -14.57 19.97
N THR A 250 -2.81 -15.23 19.09
CA THR A 250 -1.69 -16.09 19.45
C THR A 250 -0.43 -15.31 19.86
N PHE A 251 -0.41 -13.98 19.67
CA PHE A 251 0.70 -13.13 20.10
C PHE A 251 0.98 -13.27 21.61
N ASN A 252 2.24 -13.54 21.97
CA ASN A 252 2.68 -13.68 23.36
C ASN A 252 3.99 -12.93 23.61
N ASP A 253 3.88 -11.73 24.18
CA ASP A 253 5.00 -10.82 24.51
C ASP A 253 6.03 -11.37 25.53
N ASN A 254 5.85 -12.60 26.02
CA ASN A 254 6.80 -13.26 26.91
C ASN A 254 7.75 -14.24 26.20
N ILE A 255 7.58 -14.46 24.89
CA ILE A 255 8.33 -15.46 24.13
C ILE A 255 8.90 -14.82 22.86
N GLU A 256 10.11 -15.23 22.46
CA GLU A 256 10.67 -14.88 21.16
C GLU A 256 9.91 -15.61 20.02
N PRO A 257 9.70 -14.96 18.87
CA PRO A 257 10.18 -13.62 18.53
C PRO A 257 9.20 -12.49 18.92
N TYR A 258 8.03 -12.79 19.46
CA TYR A 258 6.97 -11.81 19.73
C TYR A 258 7.45 -10.60 20.57
N ASN A 259 8.37 -10.84 21.49
CA ASN A 259 8.92 -9.83 22.39
C ASN A 259 10.12 -9.03 21.86
N LEU A 260 10.53 -9.24 20.60
CA LEU A 260 11.68 -8.55 20.01
C LEU A 260 11.41 -7.04 19.79
N TYR A 261 10.19 -6.69 19.37
CA TYR A 261 9.80 -5.32 19.04
C TYR A 261 8.53 -4.90 19.77
N HIS A 262 8.25 -3.60 19.74
CA HIS A 262 6.95 -3.08 20.17
C HIS A 262 5.82 -3.75 19.38
N GLU A 263 4.68 -4.00 20.02
CA GLU A 263 3.59 -4.81 19.46
C GLU A 263 3.04 -4.17 18.17
N LYS A 264 3.03 -2.83 18.11
CA LYS A 264 2.61 -2.03 16.95
C LYS A 264 3.76 -1.49 16.09
N GLU A 265 4.95 -2.08 16.20
CA GLU A 265 6.05 -1.80 15.28
C GLU A 265 5.64 -2.11 13.84
N LEU A 266 5.75 -1.15 12.93
CA LEU A 266 5.42 -1.40 11.53
C LEU A 266 6.47 -2.31 10.92
N THR A 267 6.02 -3.33 10.20
CA THR A 267 6.87 -4.36 9.62
C THR A 267 6.47 -4.55 8.18
N GLN A 268 7.41 -4.37 7.25
CA GLN A 268 7.19 -4.73 5.85
C GLN A 268 7.22 -6.26 5.74
N ILE A 269 6.24 -6.79 5.02
CA ILE A 269 6.09 -8.22 4.76
C ILE A 269 6.40 -8.48 3.29
N ILE A 270 7.37 -9.35 3.05
CA ILE A 270 7.71 -9.89 1.72
C ILE A 270 7.33 -11.35 1.72
N GLN A 271 6.56 -11.76 0.71
CA GLN A 271 6.11 -13.15 0.57
C GLN A 271 6.49 -13.69 -0.82
N PHE A 272 7.10 -14.88 -0.83
CA PHE A 272 7.27 -15.70 -2.02
C PHE A 272 6.71 -17.10 -1.75
N ASP A 273 5.63 -17.46 -2.45
CA ASP A 273 4.90 -18.70 -2.21
C ASP A 273 4.56 -18.85 -0.71
N ASN A 274 5.23 -19.78 -0.02
CA ASN A 274 5.04 -20.06 1.41
C ASN A 274 6.11 -19.42 2.30
N ASP A 275 7.17 -18.86 1.73
CA ASP A 275 8.27 -18.26 2.48
C ASP A 275 7.97 -16.78 2.74
N VAL A 276 8.03 -16.38 4.00
CA VAL A 276 7.76 -15.00 4.44
C VAL A 276 8.99 -14.41 5.11
N LEU A 277 9.31 -13.17 4.72
CA LEU A 277 10.35 -12.35 5.35
C LEU A 277 9.70 -11.12 5.99
N LEU A 278 10.01 -10.92 7.27
CA LEU A 278 9.59 -9.76 8.06
C LEU A 278 10.75 -8.77 8.16
N LEU A 279 10.50 -7.52 7.80
CA LEU A 279 11.45 -6.41 7.89
C LEU A 279 10.84 -5.32 8.80
N PRO A 280 11.12 -5.35 10.11
CA PRO A 280 10.67 -4.31 11.04
C PRO A 280 11.24 -2.93 10.65
N PHE A 281 10.44 -1.87 10.75
CA PHE A 281 10.89 -0.52 10.40
C PHE A 281 11.99 -0.04 11.35
N GLU A 282 11.99 -0.48 12.60
CA GLU A 282 13.07 -0.28 13.57
C GLU A 282 14.41 -0.81 13.03
N GLU A 283 14.42 -1.97 12.36
CA GLU A 283 15.63 -2.50 11.72
C GLU A 283 15.98 -1.73 10.44
N LEU A 284 14.99 -1.40 9.61
CA LEU A 284 15.20 -0.61 8.40
C LEU A 284 15.71 0.81 8.71
N SER A 285 15.34 1.39 9.85
CA SER A 285 15.80 2.72 10.28
C SER A 285 17.31 2.79 10.52
N LYS A 286 17.94 1.65 10.81
CA LYS A 286 19.39 1.51 10.98
C LYS A 286 20.14 1.51 9.65
N ILE A 287 19.47 1.11 8.56
CA ILE A 287 20.06 0.97 7.23
C ILE A 287 19.09 1.42 6.14
N GLN A 288 19.32 2.62 5.62
CA GLN A 288 18.48 3.22 4.59
C GLN A 288 18.41 2.38 3.30
N VAL A 289 19.52 1.75 2.92
CA VAL A 289 19.69 0.99 1.67
C VAL A 289 20.14 -0.42 2.02
N LEU A 290 19.21 -1.36 1.98
CA LEU A 290 19.40 -2.75 2.40
C LEU A 290 19.43 -3.70 1.20
N ASN A 291 20.61 -4.24 0.87
CA ASN A 291 20.72 -5.36 -0.06
C ASN A 291 20.53 -6.68 0.69
N HIS A 292 19.65 -7.54 0.18
CA HIS A 292 19.39 -8.84 0.79
C HIS A 292 19.05 -9.90 -0.25
N ASN A 293 19.09 -11.16 0.15
CA ASN A 293 18.66 -12.27 -0.68
C ASN A 293 17.60 -13.07 0.09
N PHE A 294 16.47 -13.33 -0.55
CA PHE A 294 15.40 -14.11 0.03
C PHE A 294 14.82 -15.07 -1.01
N VAL A 295 14.77 -16.36 -0.69
CA VAL A 295 14.27 -17.42 -1.60
C VAL A 295 14.95 -17.38 -2.98
N ASN A 296 16.27 -17.19 -2.99
CA ASN A 296 17.10 -17.04 -4.21
C ASN A 296 16.75 -15.83 -5.09
N GLN A 297 16.02 -14.85 -4.56
CA GLN A 297 15.81 -13.56 -5.21
C GLN A 297 16.82 -12.55 -4.65
N ASP A 298 17.57 -11.90 -5.53
CA ASP A 298 18.39 -10.74 -5.15
C ASP A 298 17.47 -9.52 -5.02
N LEU A 299 17.42 -8.96 -3.82
CA LEU A 299 16.49 -7.90 -3.45
C LEU A 299 17.24 -6.69 -2.90
N PHE A 300 16.59 -5.55 -3.04
CA PHE A 300 17.02 -4.30 -2.45
C PHE A 300 15.82 -3.57 -1.85
N THR A 301 15.90 -3.25 -0.55
CA THR A 301 14.88 -2.47 0.17
C THR A 301 15.42 -1.09 0.49
N LEU A 302 14.69 -0.06 0.05
CA LEU A 302 14.91 1.33 0.42
C LEU A 302 13.94 1.70 1.54
N TYR A 303 14.43 2.32 2.60
CA TYR A 303 13.61 2.89 3.67
C TYR A 303 13.86 4.38 3.82
N VAL A 304 12.78 5.16 3.83
CA VAL A 304 12.81 6.61 4.10
C VAL A 304 12.02 6.84 5.38
N ASP A 305 12.74 6.90 6.50
CA ASP A 305 12.18 7.00 7.84
C ASP A 305 11.22 8.19 8.01
N SER A 306 11.62 9.36 7.49
CA SER A 306 10.77 10.54 7.53
C SER A 306 9.47 10.39 6.74
N GLU A 307 9.30 9.38 5.90
CA GLU A 307 8.09 9.19 5.08
C GLU A 307 7.33 7.91 5.45
N ASP A 308 7.82 7.17 6.45
CA ASP A 308 7.38 5.81 6.79
C ASP A 308 7.23 4.97 5.51
N LEU A 309 8.21 5.07 4.61
CA LEU A 309 8.17 4.53 3.26
C LEU A 309 9.24 3.45 3.10
N ALA A 310 8.80 2.21 2.93
CA ALA A 310 9.64 1.09 2.52
C ALA A 310 9.25 0.64 1.11
N ILE A 311 10.22 0.55 0.19
CA ILE A 311 10.00 0.00 -1.16
C ILE A 311 11.04 -1.08 -1.41
N THR A 312 10.60 -2.26 -1.85
CA THR A 312 11.47 -3.37 -2.19
C THR A 312 11.48 -3.64 -3.68
N TYR A 313 12.67 -3.73 -4.26
CA TYR A 313 12.93 -3.97 -5.67
C TYR A 313 13.59 -5.33 -5.90
N TYR A 314 13.36 -5.90 -7.07
CA TYR A 314 14.29 -6.90 -7.62
C TYR A 314 15.61 -6.21 -7.97
N ALA A 315 16.72 -6.72 -7.42
CA ALA A 315 18.08 -6.24 -7.64
C ALA A 315 18.80 -7.02 -8.75
N ASN A 316 18.07 -7.53 -9.73
CA ASN A 316 18.63 -8.25 -10.87
C ASN A 316 18.09 -7.70 -12.19
N ILE A 317 18.99 -7.34 -13.10
CA ILE A 317 18.64 -6.90 -14.46
C ILE A 317 19.36 -7.79 -15.45
N ASN A 318 18.60 -8.48 -16.30
CA ASN A 318 19.12 -9.35 -17.36
C ASN A 318 20.15 -10.39 -16.87
N GLY A 319 19.97 -10.92 -15.65
CA GLY A 319 20.87 -11.90 -15.03
C GLY A 319 22.08 -11.30 -14.32
N THR A 320 22.23 -9.98 -14.30
CA THR A 320 23.25 -9.29 -13.51
C THR A 320 22.67 -8.81 -12.19
N LYS A 321 23.24 -9.29 -11.09
CA LYS A 321 22.95 -8.78 -9.74
C LYS A 321 23.52 -7.38 -9.59
N LEU A 322 22.70 -6.47 -9.08
CA LEU A 322 23.06 -5.14 -8.67
C LEU A 322 23.15 -5.11 -7.13
N ASP A 323 24.17 -4.43 -6.61
CA ASP A 323 24.29 -4.13 -5.19
C ASP A 323 24.26 -2.60 -5.04
N PHE A 324 23.41 -2.10 -4.14
CA PHE A 324 23.11 -0.68 -4.01
C PHE A 324 23.70 -0.04 -2.76
N THR A 325 24.07 1.24 -2.84
CA THR A 325 24.40 2.10 -1.69
C THR A 325 23.69 3.45 -1.82
N SER A 326 23.54 4.21 -0.73
CA SER A 326 23.05 5.59 -0.81
C SER A 326 23.93 6.44 -1.73
N TYR A 327 23.34 7.40 -2.44
CA TYR A 327 24.04 8.36 -3.28
C TYR A 327 23.70 9.79 -2.87
N GLU A 328 24.74 10.58 -2.60
CA GLU A 328 24.61 12.01 -2.29
C GLU A 328 24.92 12.85 -3.53
N ASP A 329 23.95 13.66 -3.97
CA ASP A 329 24.13 14.61 -5.08
C ASP A 329 24.69 15.96 -4.59
N ASP A 330 25.92 15.95 -4.08
CA ASP A 330 26.57 17.12 -3.46
C ASP A 330 26.62 18.37 -4.36
N ASN A 331 26.63 18.15 -5.68
CA ASN A 331 26.74 19.23 -6.66
C ASN A 331 25.38 19.67 -7.23
N ASN A 332 24.26 19.11 -6.73
CA ASN A 332 22.90 19.30 -7.27
C ASN A 332 22.87 19.15 -8.79
N VAL A 333 23.47 18.07 -9.28
CA VAL A 333 23.50 17.73 -10.71
C VAL A 333 22.10 17.41 -11.21
N PHE A 334 21.28 16.77 -10.37
CA PHE A 334 19.91 16.39 -10.69
C PHE A 334 18.92 17.41 -10.13
N ASN A 335 17.86 17.69 -10.90
CA ASN A 335 16.80 18.59 -10.46
C ASN A 335 15.71 17.85 -9.67
N ALA A 336 14.91 18.61 -8.90
CA ALA A 336 13.81 18.08 -8.12
C ALA A 336 12.76 17.31 -8.95
N ASP A 337 12.60 17.65 -10.24
CA ASP A 337 11.67 16.94 -11.13
C ASP A 337 12.10 15.48 -11.41
N VAL A 338 13.39 15.18 -11.24
CA VAL A 338 13.98 13.84 -11.47
C VAL A 338 14.20 13.10 -10.14
N THR A 339 14.62 13.81 -9.11
CA THR A 339 14.90 13.24 -7.78
C THR A 339 13.66 13.14 -6.90
N PHE A 340 12.64 13.94 -7.19
CA PHE A 340 11.44 14.14 -6.36
C PHE A 340 11.75 14.66 -4.96
N ASP A 341 12.92 15.31 -4.77
CA ASP A 341 13.47 15.66 -3.45
C ASP A 341 13.51 14.46 -2.49
N LEU A 342 13.73 13.26 -3.04
CA LEU A 342 13.82 11.99 -2.32
C LEU A 342 15.20 11.36 -2.52
N PRO A 343 15.61 10.44 -1.62
CA PRO A 343 16.94 9.84 -1.69
C PRO A 343 17.23 9.17 -3.03
N LEU A 344 18.48 9.32 -3.46
CA LEU A 344 19.04 8.62 -4.61
C LEU A 344 19.91 7.46 -4.13
N PHE A 345 20.10 6.48 -5.00
CA PHE A 345 20.95 5.33 -4.73
C PHE A 345 21.79 4.99 -5.96
N ILE A 346 22.97 4.43 -5.72
CA ILE A 346 23.94 4.06 -6.75
C ILE A 346 24.21 2.56 -6.68
N ASP A 347 24.33 1.90 -7.84
CA ASP A 347 24.71 0.49 -7.90
C ASP A 347 26.22 0.27 -8.13
N ASN A 348 26.63 -0.98 -7.98
CA ASN A 348 27.99 -1.47 -8.26
C ASN A 348 28.45 -1.32 -9.73
N LEU A 349 27.58 -0.86 -10.64
CA LEU A 349 27.89 -0.54 -12.04
C LEU A 349 27.88 0.97 -12.32
N GLU A 350 27.85 1.79 -11.27
CA GLU A 350 27.86 3.25 -11.31
C GLU A 350 26.60 3.87 -11.96
N ASN A 351 25.46 3.17 -11.91
CA ASN A 351 24.17 3.79 -12.26
C ASN A 351 23.58 4.49 -11.05
N ILE A 352 23.05 5.70 -11.26
CA ILE A 352 22.32 6.44 -10.22
C ILE A 352 20.84 6.28 -10.51
N TRP A 353 20.09 5.98 -9.46
CA TRP A 353 18.68 5.64 -9.50
C TRP A 353 17.88 6.57 -8.59
N ASN A 354 16.68 6.92 -9.00
CA ASN A 354 15.73 7.63 -8.15
C ASN A 354 14.79 6.66 -7.41
N ILE A 355 14.02 7.19 -6.46
CA ILE A 355 13.09 6.41 -5.63
C ILE A 355 11.99 5.68 -6.40
N LYS A 356 11.76 5.98 -7.69
CA LYS A 356 10.84 5.20 -8.51
C LYS A 356 11.48 3.94 -9.06
N GLY A 357 12.80 3.76 -8.88
CA GLY A 357 13.58 2.68 -9.49
C GLY A 357 14.04 2.98 -10.91
N LEU A 358 14.01 4.24 -11.35
CA LEU A 358 14.48 4.63 -12.69
C LEU A 358 15.96 4.99 -12.63
N ALA A 359 16.77 4.40 -13.51
CA ALA A 359 18.15 4.83 -13.72
C ALA A 359 18.17 6.20 -14.41
N ILE A 360 18.67 7.21 -13.70
CA ILE A 360 18.76 8.60 -14.14
C ILE A 360 20.17 8.97 -14.63
N SER A 361 21.16 8.12 -14.37
CA SER A 361 22.54 8.24 -14.86
C SER A 361 23.20 6.86 -14.97
N GLY A 362 24.31 6.79 -15.70
CA GLY A 362 25.12 5.58 -15.86
C GLY A 362 24.75 4.70 -17.07
N PRO A 363 25.43 3.56 -17.25
CA PRO A 363 25.24 2.64 -18.37
C PRO A 363 23.80 2.14 -18.62
N LEU A 364 22.96 2.10 -17.58
CA LEU A 364 21.60 1.59 -17.59
C LEU A 364 20.53 2.70 -17.65
N ILE A 365 20.91 3.96 -17.91
CA ILE A 365 19.97 5.09 -17.97
C ILE A 365 18.69 4.77 -18.74
N GLY A 366 17.54 5.11 -18.15
CA GLY A 366 16.20 4.81 -18.69
C GLY A 366 15.68 3.41 -18.38
N THR A 367 16.48 2.54 -17.76
CA THR A 367 16.03 1.25 -17.23
C THR A 367 15.26 1.45 -15.93
N GLN A 368 14.25 0.61 -15.70
CA GLN A 368 13.34 0.68 -14.58
C GLN A 368 13.43 -0.62 -13.75
N LEU A 369 13.71 -0.51 -12.46
CA LEU A 369 13.63 -1.62 -11.52
C LEU A 369 12.16 -2.02 -11.33
N LYS A 370 11.95 -3.32 -11.11
CA LYS A 370 10.62 -3.87 -10.79
C LYS A 370 10.44 -3.90 -9.28
N ILE A 371 9.36 -3.29 -8.80
CA ILE A 371 8.92 -3.35 -7.42
C ILE A 371 8.32 -4.74 -7.14
N ILE A 372 8.53 -5.24 -5.93
CA ILE A 372 7.88 -6.45 -5.42
C ILE A 372 6.62 -6.04 -4.67
N PRO A 373 5.48 -6.72 -4.88
CA PRO A 373 4.32 -6.54 -4.02
C PRO A 373 4.69 -6.84 -2.56
N THR A 374 4.58 -5.83 -1.73
CA THR A 374 4.73 -5.90 -0.28
C THR A 374 3.58 -5.18 0.39
N TYR A 375 3.36 -5.45 1.67
CA TYR A 375 2.47 -4.67 2.50
C TYR A 375 3.05 -4.53 3.89
N ASN A 376 2.53 -3.59 4.68
CA ASN A 376 2.96 -3.43 6.07
C ASN A 376 1.95 -4.04 7.02
N ALA A 377 2.38 -4.48 8.19
CA ALA A 377 1.49 -4.78 9.31
C ALA A 377 2.21 -4.47 10.62
N PHE A 378 1.43 -4.36 11.71
CA PHE A 378 1.97 -4.33 13.06
C PHE A 378 2.65 -5.65 13.41
N TRP A 379 3.76 -5.57 14.13
CA TRP A 379 4.60 -6.70 14.54
C TRP A 379 3.80 -7.85 15.16
N PHE A 380 2.87 -7.55 16.07
CA PHE A 380 2.05 -8.56 16.72
C PHE A 380 1.23 -9.37 15.70
N ALA A 381 0.71 -8.70 14.68
CA ALA A 381 -0.10 -9.31 13.63
C ALA A 381 0.78 -10.11 12.67
N ALA A 382 1.89 -9.51 12.21
CA ALA A 382 2.84 -10.16 11.32
C ALA A 382 3.36 -11.48 11.89
N THR A 383 3.77 -11.48 13.16
CA THR A 383 4.30 -12.68 13.83
C THR A 383 3.25 -13.72 14.19
N SER A 384 1.99 -13.30 14.45
CA SER A 384 0.88 -14.24 14.69
C SER A 384 0.41 -14.91 13.40
N PHE A 385 0.36 -14.17 12.29
CA PHE A 385 0.00 -14.70 10.98
C PHE A 385 1.08 -15.59 10.39
N TYR A 386 2.34 -15.21 10.54
CA TYR A 386 3.49 -15.86 9.94
C TYR A 386 4.42 -16.40 11.01
N TYR A 387 3.93 -17.41 11.73
CA TYR A 387 4.60 -18.00 12.89
C TYR A 387 5.89 -18.77 12.54
N ASP A 388 6.18 -18.98 11.26
CA ASP A 388 7.37 -19.64 10.71
C ASP A 388 8.22 -18.75 9.79
N ALA A 389 7.99 -17.42 9.83
CA ALA A 389 8.69 -16.48 8.98
C ALA A 389 10.20 -16.39 9.30
N SER A 390 10.93 -15.83 8.34
CA SER A 390 12.26 -15.27 8.58
C SER A 390 12.14 -13.81 9.03
N ILE A 391 13.00 -13.39 9.96
CA ILE A 391 13.11 -11.99 10.40
C ILE A 391 14.46 -11.49 9.95
N LEU A 392 14.47 -10.32 9.31
CA LEU A 392 15.70 -9.62 9.01
C LEU A 392 16.09 -8.74 10.19
N ILE A 393 17.26 -9.01 10.77
CA ILE A 393 17.83 -8.23 11.89
C ILE A 393 19.15 -7.62 11.42
N VAL A 394 19.34 -6.33 11.66
CA VAL A 394 20.59 -5.62 11.35
C VAL A 394 21.52 -5.76 12.56
N ASP A 395 22.71 -6.31 12.35
CA ASP A 395 23.71 -6.49 13.40
C ASP A 395 24.49 -5.21 13.63
N ASP A 396 24.21 -4.54 14.74
CA ASP A 396 24.89 -3.30 15.17
C ASP A 396 26.33 -3.52 15.68
N SER A 397 26.79 -4.78 15.79
CA SER A 397 28.09 -5.11 16.39
C SER A 397 29.27 -5.09 15.42
N ASP A 398 29.02 -5.05 14.10
CA ASP A 398 30.07 -5.04 13.08
C ASP A 398 30.13 -3.69 12.33
N THR A 399 31.35 -3.18 12.15
CA THR A 399 31.61 -1.93 11.43
C THR A 399 31.29 -2.00 9.93
N SER A 400 31.08 -3.21 9.41
CA SER A 400 30.31 -3.45 8.19
C SER A 400 28.88 -3.78 8.59
N THR A 401 27.90 -2.96 8.20
CA THR A 401 26.46 -3.25 8.32
C THR A 401 26.17 -4.65 7.77
N SER A 402 26.18 -5.63 8.66
CA SER A 402 25.93 -7.03 8.33
C SER A 402 24.52 -7.36 8.77
N VAL A 403 23.87 -8.21 8.00
CA VAL A 403 22.44 -8.51 8.16
C VAL A 403 22.34 -9.99 8.47
N VAL A 404 21.60 -10.32 9.52
CA VAL A 404 21.37 -11.70 9.95
C VAL A 404 19.91 -12.03 9.67
N LEU A 405 19.69 -13.05 8.86
CA LEU A 405 18.38 -13.67 8.69
C LEU A 405 18.16 -14.67 9.83
N SER A 406 17.22 -14.37 10.71
CA SER A 406 16.81 -15.23 11.82
C SER A 406 15.49 -15.91 11.46
N SER A 407 15.52 -17.19 11.15
CA SER A 407 14.30 -18.00 10.98
C SER A 407 13.73 -18.38 12.34
N PHE A 408 12.43 -18.22 12.53
CA PHE A 408 11.75 -18.70 13.74
C PHE A 408 10.63 -19.68 13.38
N SER A 409 10.20 -20.45 14.37
CA SER A 409 8.98 -21.25 14.28
C SER A 409 8.36 -21.33 15.67
N VAL A 410 7.16 -20.77 15.81
CA VAL A 410 6.39 -20.84 17.06
C VAL A 410 5.17 -21.71 16.82
N THR A 411 4.81 -22.54 17.79
CA THR A 411 3.52 -23.23 17.79
C THR A 411 2.44 -22.23 18.24
N PRO A 412 1.47 -21.86 17.39
CA PRO A 412 0.45 -20.89 17.76
C PRO A 412 -0.37 -21.40 18.95
N GLU A 413 -0.51 -20.58 19.99
CA GLU A 413 -1.36 -20.88 21.15
C GLU A 413 -2.14 -19.61 21.52
N VAL A 414 -3.48 -19.67 21.45
CA VAL A 414 -4.34 -18.53 21.75
C VAL A 414 -4.25 -18.20 23.24
N GLN A 415 -3.87 -16.96 23.56
CA GLN A 415 -3.83 -16.48 24.94
C GLN A 415 -5.26 -16.28 25.47
N GLU A 416 -5.62 -16.93 26.58
CA GLU A 416 -6.82 -16.55 27.35
C GLU A 416 -6.63 -15.15 27.94
N GLN A 417 -7.10 -14.11 27.25
CA GLN A 417 -7.12 -12.76 27.83
C GLN A 417 -8.04 -12.74 29.07
N GLY A 418 -7.46 -12.49 30.24
CA GLY A 418 -8.22 -12.23 31.46
C GLY A 418 -9.20 -11.07 31.24
N SER A 419 -10.49 -11.32 31.49
CA SER A 419 -11.64 -10.39 31.37
C SER A 419 -11.37 -9.10 30.58
N LEU A 420 -11.76 -9.08 29.30
CA LEU A 420 -11.90 -7.91 28.43
C LEU A 420 -12.10 -6.61 29.24
N GLN A 421 -11.03 -5.81 29.41
CA GLN A 421 -11.21 -4.39 29.70
C GLN A 421 -11.61 -3.72 28.39
N ILE A 422 -12.89 -3.88 28.04
CA ILE A 422 -13.49 -3.09 26.96
C ILE A 422 -13.35 -1.63 27.39
N SER A 423 -12.47 -0.90 26.72
CA SER A 423 -12.40 0.55 26.87
C SER A 423 -13.82 1.12 26.72
N PRO A 424 -14.31 1.95 27.66
CA PRO A 424 -15.65 2.54 27.53
C PRO A 424 -15.82 3.33 26.21
N PHE A 425 -14.71 3.73 25.57
CA PHE A 425 -14.71 4.36 24.24
C PHE A 425 -15.03 3.39 23.09
N TYR A 426 -14.75 2.09 23.24
CA TYR A 426 -15.11 1.04 22.27
C TYR A 426 -16.64 0.85 22.19
N VAL A 427 -17.31 0.87 23.35
CA VAL A 427 -18.77 0.83 23.44
C VAL A 427 -19.37 2.13 22.88
N ILE A 428 -18.78 3.29 23.17
CA ILE A 428 -19.29 4.57 22.67
C ILE A 428 -19.11 4.69 21.15
N GLY A 429 -18.00 4.23 20.55
CA GLY A 429 -17.80 4.25 19.09
C GLY A 429 -18.86 3.45 18.33
N LEU A 430 -19.09 2.20 18.74
CA LEU A 430 -20.12 1.32 18.15
C LEU A 430 -21.55 1.81 18.44
N VAL A 431 -21.81 2.32 19.65
CA VAL A 431 -23.11 2.89 20.02
C VAL A 431 -23.39 4.19 19.25
N THR A 432 -22.38 5.01 18.96
CA THR A 432 -22.56 6.23 18.16
C THR A 432 -22.88 5.90 16.69
N LEU A 433 -22.20 4.90 16.12
CA LEU A 433 -22.53 4.35 14.80
C LEU A 433 -23.95 3.75 14.74
N ALA A 434 -24.41 3.11 15.82
CA ALA A 434 -25.76 2.55 15.92
C ALA A 434 -26.87 3.61 16.19
N ILE A 435 -26.60 4.63 17.01
CA ILE A 435 -27.57 5.69 17.38
C ILE A 435 -27.82 6.63 16.21
N LEU A 436 -26.80 6.98 15.41
CA LEU A 436 -26.98 7.76 14.17
C LEU A 436 -27.92 7.07 13.17
N ARG A 437 -28.09 5.75 13.27
CA ARG A 437 -29.00 4.94 12.44
C ARG A 437 -30.45 4.97 12.91
N TYR A 438 -30.71 5.05 14.21
CA TYR A 438 -32.09 4.99 14.75
C TYR A 438 -32.78 6.36 14.83
N GLY A 439 -32.02 7.46 14.92
CA GLY A 439 -32.59 8.81 14.99
C GLY A 439 -33.27 9.31 13.70
N LYS A 440 -32.95 8.72 12.52
CA LYS A 440 -33.50 9.16 11.22
C LYS A 440 -34.66 8.32 10.68
N ARG A 441 -35.04 7.21 11.32
CA ARG A 441 -36.15 6.34 10.86
C ARG A 441 -37.51 6.68 11.49
N LYS A 442 -37.63 7.80 12.20
CA LYS A 442 -38.87 8.18 12.91
C LYS A 442 -39.29 9.64 12.68
N ILE A 443 -39.16 10.18 11.47
CA ILE A 443 -39.97 11.35 11.06
C ILE A 443 -40.28 11.24 9.56
N GLU A 444 -41.17 10.32 9.22
CA GLU A 444 -42.12 10.48 8.10
C GLU A 444 -43.43 9.82 8.56
N VAL A 445 -44.35 10.67 9.04
CA VAL A 445 -45.79 10.42 9.14
C VAL A 445 -46.47 11.60 8.48
#